data_AF-A0A517MZA1-F1
#
_entry.id   AF-A0A517MZA1-F1
#
_cell.length_a   1.000
_cell.length_b   1.000
_cell.length_c   1.000
_cell.angle_alpha   90.00
_cell.angle_beta   90.00
_cell.angle_gamma   90.00
#
_symmetry.space_group_name_H-M   'P 1'
#
loop_
_entity.id
_entity.type
_entity.pdbx_description
1 polymer ?
#
loop_
_entity_poly.entity_id
_entity_poly.type
_entity_poly.pdbx_seq_one_letter_code
_entity_poly.pdbx_strand_id
1 'polypeptide(L)'
;MLESSESSARENSSESSPTNTEKQARLKLAAAGVPVVALLAVLAIWLPEWRGTESPGGRNTQIEVGTKEATTAPTRRESEAQVASEEGSENAVQGTVRWVRTISSIPDKDFELAAAHDQALRDSCEALPAGDAVLLDGFQPHLTKHDDREYSEAVSALSTRRPIFTVGLDMFSIDQKNLPTLSGRSILSYLQSNYICLQVRIQKKAGSEDLFLHHRPIACVAKFKGTQLTQDLTAGMTSSLDNYRSLGMYLPKNQRPTPSNLRTLVLIHKGEGLDKEEKAFDKYELVFIRARQDRSDSEKLELHAFTTTDNRTMLHYLNCDEHPDDNDDCSIKTMIHFTKYSHAGLYPSESETRDTQFNDRSEYNMAALESYAEAQGWEDGPLKHLNQVLDDLIDGKVPVSPRGSP
;
A
#
# COMPACT_ATOMS: atom_id res chain seq x y z
N MET A 1 35.24 -24.80 62.66
CA MET A 1 33.89 -24.72 63.26
C MET A 1 32.94 -25.32 62.25
N LEU A 2 32.12 -26.29 62.67
CA LEU A 2 30.96 -26.88 61.97
C LEU A 2 31.26 -27.43 60.56
N GLU A 3 31.50 -28.74 60.45
CA GLU A 3 30.47 -29.79 60.24
C GLU A 3 29.99 -29.82 58.78
N SER A 4 29.88 -30.94 58.06
CA SER A 4 30.39 -32.33 58.11
C SER A 4 29.52 -33.12 57.13
N SER A 5 30.01 -34.23 56.57
CA SER A 5 29.22 -35.40 56.09
C SER A 5 28.14 -35.19 54.98
N GLU A 6 27.90 -36.11 54.04
CA GLU A 6 28.53 -37.38 53.69
C GLU A 6 28.05 -37.85 52.29
N SER A 7 28.81 -38.77 51.69
CA SER A 7 28.38 -40.05 51.06
C SER A 7 27.01 -40.20 50.36
N SER A 8 26.80 -41.01 49.32
CA SER A 8 27.61 -41.66 48.26
C SER A 8 26.69 -42.64 47.50
N ALA A 9 26.89 -42.82 46.19
CA ALA A 9 26.41 -43.99 45.42
C ALA A 9 24.86 -44.14 45.24
N ARG A 10 24.31 -44.90 44.27
CA ARG A 10 24.90 -45.82 43.26
C ARG A 10 23.92 -46.09 42.10
N GLU A 11 24.48 -46.59 40.98
CA GLU A 11 23.91 -47.54 40.00
C GLU A 11 22.59 -47.25 39.24
N ASN A 12 22.76 -46.91 37.96
CA ASN A 12 22.28 -47.63 36.76
C ASN A 12 21.03 -48.53 36.84
N SER A 13 20.06 -48.24 35.97
CA SER A 13 19.36 -49.27 35.18
C SER A 13 18.93 -48.74 33.81
N SER A 14 19.17 -49.52 32.76
CA SER A 14 18.76 -49.30 31.37
C SER A 14 17.33 -49.77 31.09
N GLU A 15 16.91 -49.72 29.81
CA GLU A 15 15.57 -50.10 29.27
C GLU A 15 14.48 -49.02 29.49
N SER A 16 13.56 -48.74 28.56
CA SER A 16 13.34 -49.21 27.18
C SER A 16 12.54 -48.14 26.39
N SER A 17 12.73 -48.04 25.07
CA SER A 17 11.84 -47.24 24.21
C SER A 17 10.52 -47.98 23.96
N PRO A 18 9.42 -47.24 23.81
CA PRO A 18 8.63 -47.44 22.58
C PRO A 18 8.31 -46.13 21.85
N THR A 19 8.06 -46.29 20.56
CA THR A 19 7.63 -45.27 19.60
C THR A 19 6.12 -44.98 19.69
N ASN A 20 5.70 -44.01 18.86
CA ASN A 20 4.35 -43.81 18.34
C ASN A 20 3.30 -43.07 19.20
N THR A 21 2.68 -42.10 18.51
CA THR A 21 1.26 -41.72 18.40
C THR A 21 0.29 -41.84 19.60
N GLU A 22 -0.75 -41.00 19.54
CA GLU A 22 -1.91 -40.99 20.45
C GLU A 22 -1.66 -40.50 21.89
N LYS A 23 -1.51 -39.18 22.03
CA LYS A 23 -2.09 -38.44 23.17
C LYS A 23 -3.13 -37.41 22.70
N GLN A 24 -4.15 -37.89 22.00
CA GLN A 24 -5.48 -37.28 22.13
C GLN A 24 -6.12 -37.73 23.46
N ALA A 25 -7.19 -37.03 23.85
CA ALA A 25 -8.09 -37.38 24.96
C ALA A 25 -7.50 -37.38 26.39
N ARG A 26 -7.25 -36.17 26.94
CA ARG A 26 -7.72 -35.82 28.31
C ARG A 26 -7.64 -34.31 28.61
N LEU A 27 -8.66 -33.58 28.13
CA LEU A 27 -9.20 -32.39 28.80
C LEU A 27 -10.56 -32.04 28.17
N LYS A 28 -11.63 -32.54 28.79
CA LYS A 28 -13.03 -32.15 28.51
C LYS A 28 -13.62 -31.59 29.80
N LEU A 29 -14.25 -30.41 29.70
CA LEU A 29 -14.97 -29.66 30.74
C LEU A 29 -14.04 -29.17 31.89
N ALA A 30 -14.22 -27.96 32.44
CA ALA A 30 -15.42 -27.12 32.47
C ALA A 30 -15.15 -25.60 32.50
N ALA A 31 -16.19 -24.83 32.14
CA ALA A 31 -16.52 -23.48 32.61
C ALA A 31 -15.51 -22.31 32.44
N ALA A 32 -15.74 -21.48 31.41
CA ALA A 32 -16.26 -20.11 31.59
C ALA A 32 -16.67 -19.53 30.22
N GLY A 33 -17.83 -18.89 30.13
CA GLY A 33 -18.33 -18.32 28.88
C GLY A 33 -17.74 -16.93 28.58
N VAL A 34 -17.24 -16.73 27.36
CA VAL A 34 -17.02 -15.41 26.75
C VAL A 34 -17.68 -15.46 25.36
N PRO A 35 -18.53 -14.49 24.97
CA PRO A 35 -19.54 -14.72 23.95
C PRO A 35 -19.01 -14.62 22.51
N VAL A 36 -19.37 -15.61 21.68
CA VAL A 36 -19.15 -15.64 20.21
C VAL A 36 -20.14 -14.69 19.48
N VAL A 37 -20.33 -13.48 20.03
CA VAL A 37 -21.31 -12.50 19.56
C VAL A 37 -20.64 -11.37 18.75
N ALA A 38 -19.34 -11.13 18.95
CA ALA A 38 -18.59 -10.14 18.17
C ALA A 38 -18.40 -10.51 16.69
N LEU A 39 -18.34 -11.81 16.36
CA LEU A 39 -18.08 -12.29 14.99
C LEU A 39 -19.35 -12.36 14.11
N LEU A 40 -20.52 -12.54 14.73
CA LEU A 40 -21.80 -12.60 14.00
C LEU A 40 -22.38 -11.22 13.70
N ALA A 41 -21.97 -10.19 14.44
CA ALA A 41 -22.33 -8.80 14.13
C ALA A 41 -21.72 -8.29 12.81
N VAL A 42 -20.61 -8.89 12.32
CA VAL A 42 -19.98 -8.53 11.04
C VAL A 42 -20.61 -9.30 9.86
N LEU A 43 -21.01 -10.56 10.08
CA LEU A 43 -21.66 -11.39 9.04
C LEU A 43 -23.13 -11.04 8.77
N ALA A 44 -23.80 -10.32 9.67
CA ALA A 44 -25.18 -9.87 9.49
C ALA A 44 -25.33 -8.58 8.65
N ILE A 45 -24.22 -7.95 8.23
CA ILE A 45 -24.25 -6.61 7.61
C ILE A 45 -24.59 -6.64 6.10
N TRP A 46 -24.48 -7.79 5.43
CA TRP A 46 -24.47 -7.86 3.94
C TRP A 46 -25.28 -9.02 3.31
N LEU A 47 -26.56 -9.19 3.68
CA LEU A 47 -27.51 -10.04 2.90
C LEU A 47 -28.89 -9.40 2.62
N PRO A 48 -28.96 -8.55 1.58
CA PRO A 48 -30.15 -8.36 0.74
C PRO A 48 -29.84 -8.79 -0.73
N GLU A 49 -30.64 -9.57 -1.47
CA GLU A 49 -31.92 -10.23 -1.21
C GLU A 49 -31.99 -11.57 -1.96
N TRP A 50 -32.79 -12.51 -1.45
CA TRP A 50 -33.28 -13.68 -2.19
C TRP A 50 -34.81 -13.60 -2.30
N ARG A 51 -35.31 -12.82 -3.28
CA ARG A 51 -36.68 -12.92 -3.82
C ARG A 51 -36.70 -12.52 -5.28
N GLY A 52 -37.13 -13.42 -6.16
CA GLY A 52 -37.47 -13.08 -7.54
C GLY A 52 -38.95 -12.82 -7.71
N THR A 53 -39.32 -12.11 -8.78
CA THR A 53 -40.54 -12.36 -9.58
C THR A 53 -40.39 -11.74 -10.97
N GLU A 54 -41.14 -12.29 -11.92
CA GLU A 54 -40.99 -12.26 -13.36
C GLU A 54 -41.21 -10.91 -14.09
N SER A 55 -40.66 -10.82 -15.32
CA SER A 55 -41.16 -10.21 -16.58
C SER A 55 -42.52 -9.48 -16.61
N PRO A 56 -42.78 -8.50 -17.52
CA PRO A 56 -42.48 -8.66 -18.95
C PRO A 56 -42.17 -7.39 -19.80
N GLY A 57 -41.89 -7.61 -21.09
CA GLY A 57 -42.23 -6.66 -22.17
C GLY A 57 -41.05 -5.87 -22.76
N GLY A 58 -40.68 -6.19 -24.01
CA GLY A 58 -39.58 -5.51 -24.70
C GLY A 58 -40.00 -4.48 -25.74
N ARG A 59 -39.02 -3.89 -26.43
CA ARG A 59 -39.20 -3.29 -27.76
C ARG A 59 -37.89 -3.31 -28.55
N ASN A 60 -37.97 -3.73 -29.81
CA ASN A 60 -36.84 -3.74 -30.73
C ASN A 60 -36.43 -2.32 -31.12
N THR A 61 -35.14 -2.14 -31.43
CA THR A 61 -34.71 -1.10 -32.37
C THR A 61 -33.59 -1.69 -33.23
N GLN A 62 -33.89 -1.92 -34.51
CA GLN A 62 -32.87 -2.31 -35.49
C GLN A 62 -32.00 -1.08 -35.78
N ILE A 63 -30.69 -1.29 -35.85
CA ILE A 63 -29.76 -0.32 -36.46
C ILE A 63 -29.21 -0.97 -37.72
N GLU A 64 -29.33 -0.26 -38.84
CA GLU A 64 -28.88 -0.73 -40.15
C GLU A 64 -27.35 -0.79 -40.22
N VAL A 65 -26.81 -1.91 -40.70
CA VAL A 65 -25.38 -2.05 -41.00
C VAL A 65 -25.17 -1.71 -42.47
N GLY A 66 -24.60 -0.53 -42.74
CA GLY A 66 -24.23 -0.08 -44.08
C GLY A 66 -22.90 -0.70 -44.54
N THR A 67 -22.96 -1.59 -45.53
CA THR A 67 -21.77 -2.20 -46.16
C THR A 67 -21.10 -1.23 -47.13
N LYS A 68 -19.78 -0.95 -46.99
CA LYS A 68 -18.92 -0.49 -48.09
C LYS A 68 -17.47 -0.98 -47.99
N GLU A 69 -17.17 -1.92 -48.88
CA GLU A 69 -16.01 -2.03 -49.79
C GLU A 69 -14.57 -1.74 -49.34
N ALA A 70 -13.70 -2.66 -49.76
CA ALA A 70 -12.27 -2.74 -49.51
C ALA A 70 -11.42 -1.71 -50.29
N THR A 71 -10.19 -1.48 -49.82
CA THR A 71 -9.05 -1.16 -50.70
C THR A 71 -7.73 -1.73 -50.14
N THR A 72 -7.23 -2.74 -50.85
CA THR A 72 -5.84 -3.14 -51.15
C THR A 72 -4.65 -2.71 -50.28
N ALA A 73 -3.82 -3.69 -49.89
CA ALA A 73 -2.47 -3.53 -49.35
C ALA A 73 -1.39 -3.24 -50.43
N PRO A 74 -0.14 -2.92 -50.03
CA PRO A 74 0.98 -3.64 -50.63
C PRO A 74 2.17 -4.00 -49.69
N THR A 75 2.54 -5.29 -49.76
CA THR A 75 3.89 -5.79 -50.11
C THR A 75 5.13 -5.51 -49.21
N ARG A 76 5.42 -6.53 -48.38
CA ARG A 76 6.72 -7.13 -48.00
C ARG A 76 7.97 -6.72 -48.82
N ARG A 77 9.07 -6.42 -48.12
CA ARG A 77 10.46 -6.72 -48.54
C ARG A 77 11.27 -7.29 -47.38
N GLU A 78 12.12 -8.27 -47.68
CA GLU A 78 13.06 -8.96 -46.77
C GLU A 78 14.52 -8.71 -47.21
N SER A 79 15.49 -9.25 -46.44
CA SER A 79 16.95 -9.28 -46.69
C SER A 79 17.66 -7.91 -46.64
N GLU A 80 18.93 -7.72 -46.25
CA GLU A 80 19.97 -8.54 -45.57
C GLU A 80 21.11 -7.58 -45.11
N ALA A 81 22.13 -7.91 -44.30
CA ALA A 81 22.58 -9.16 -43.66
C ALA A 81 23.26 -8.84 -42.29
N GLN A 82 23.92 -9.84 -41.67
CA GLN A 82 24.79 -9.67 -40.50
C GLN A 82 26.25 -9.37 -40.90
N VAL A 83 26.96 -8.57 -40.11
CA VAL A 83 28.43 -8.66 -39.96
C VAL A 83 28.71 -8.72 -38.47
N ALA A 84 29.31 -9.83 -38.02
CA ALA A 84 29.75 -9.99 -36.65
C ALA A 84 31.18 -9.45 -36.49
N SER A 85 31.41 -8.72 -35.40
CA SER A 85 32.74 -8.41 -34.90
C SER A 85 32.76 -8.66 -33.40
N GLU A 86 33.38 -9.76 -32.99
CA GLU A 86 33.63 -10.10 -31.60
C GLU A 86 34.88 -9.35 -31.11
N GLU A 87 34.70 -8.26 -30.38
CA GLU A 87 35.74 -7.73 -29.49
C GLU A 87 35.16 -7.53 -28.09
N GLY A 88 35.94 -7.95 -27.09
CA GLY A 88 35.46 -8.12 -25.73
C GLY A 88 35.01 -6.82 -25.08
N SER A 89 33.74 -6.76 -24.70
CA SER A 89 33.20 -5.73 -23.83
C SER A 89 32.63 -6.38 -22.58
N GLU A 90 33.25 -6.12 -21.42
CA GLU A 90 32.69 -6.38 -20.10
C GLU A 90 31.53 -5.40 -19.78
N ASN A 91 30.68 -5.12 -20.75
CA ASN A 91 29.38 -4.52 -20.54
C ASN A 91 28.51 -5.54 -19.82
N ALA A 92 28.64 -5.57 -18.49
CA ALA A 92 27.70 -6.23 -17.60
C ALA A 92 26.29 -5.88 -18.06
N VAL A 93 25.54 -6.88 -18.52
CA VAL A 93 24.21 -6.70 -19.08
C VAL A 93 23.29 -6.26 -17.95
N GLN A 94 23.17 -4.94 -17.75
CA GLN A 94 22.15 -4.30 -16.90
C GLN A 94 20.78 -4.63 -17.49
N GLY A 95 20.32 -5.85 -17.22
CA GLY A 95 19.28 -6.48 -18.00
C GLY A 95 17.94 -5.85 -17.67
N THR A 96 17.42 -5.11 -18.65
CA THR A 96 16.17 -4.35 -18.65
C THR A 96 15.02 -5.11 -17.98
N VAL A 97 14.36 -4.46 -17.02
CA VAL A 97 13.14 -4.99 -16.38
C VAL A 97 11.94 -4.64 -17.27
N ARG A 98 11.17 -5.63 -17.73
CA ARG A 98 10.12 -5.43 -18.75
C ARG A 98 8.67 -5.56 -18.27
N TRP A 99 8.43 -6.14 -17.10
CA TRP A 99 7.09 -6.44 -16.57
C TRP A 99 6.57 -5.38 -15.58
N VAL A 100 7.38 -4.38 -15.21
CA VAL A 100 6.98 -3.35 -14.26
C VAL A 100 6.29 -2.20 -15.00
N ARG A 101 5.06 -1.84 -14.57
CA ARG A 101 4.34 -0.67 -15.08
C ARG A 101 5.13 0.61 -14.79
N THR A 102 5.46 1.37 -15.83
CA THR A 102 6.22 2.63 -15.73
C THR A 102 5.44 3.83 -16.26
N ILE A 103 5.68 5.01 -15.68
CA ILE A 103 5.19 6.30 -16.18
C ILE A 103 6.35 7.25 -16.42
N SER A 104 6.23 8.14 -17.41
CA SER A 104 7.25 9.16 -17.74
C SER A 104 6.75 10.60 -17.59
N SER A 105 5.54 10.76 -17.04
CA SER A 105 4.92 12.04 -16.71
C SER A 105 3.88 11.82 -15.61
N ILE A 106 3.89 12.69 -14.61
CA ILE A 106 2.84 12.80 -13.60
C ILE A 106 1.73 13.70 -14.16
N PRO A 107 0.44 13.32 -14.06
CA PRO A 107 -0.68 14.21 -14.36
C PRO A 107 -0.76 15.37 -13.36
N ASP A 108 -1.04 16.59 -13.84
CA ASP A 108 -1.06 17.83 -13.05
C ASP A 108 -2.49 18.29 -12.70
N LYS A 109 -3.42 18.17 -13.65
CA LYS A 109 -4.80 18.64 -13.57
C LYS A 109 -5.74 17.58 -12.99
N ASP A 110 -6.76 18.00 -12.26
CA ASP A 110 -7.71 17.10 -11.58
C ASP A 110 -8.42 16.13 -12.52
N PHE A 111 -8.78 16.55 -13.73
CA PHE A 111 -9.42 15.65 -14.70
C PHE A 111 -8.46 14.59 -15.27
N GLU A 112 -7.17 14.93 -15.40
CA GLU A 112 -6.14 13.97 -15.84
C GLU A 112 -5.82 12.98 -14.72
N LEU A 113 -5.82 13.45 -13.47
CA LEU A 113 -5.67 12.63 -12.27
C LEU A 113 -6.85 11.67 -12.08
N ALA A 114 -8.10 12.15 -12.20
CA ALA A 114 -9.30 11.30 -12.16
C ALA A 114 -9.27 10.23 -13.26
N ALA A 115 -8.97 10.61 -14.51
CA ALA A 115 -8.83 9.65 -15.61
C ALA A 115 -7.69 8.64 -15.38
N ALA A 116 -6.57 9.06 -14.79
CA ALA A 116 -5.45 8.19 -14.45
C ALA A 116 -5.80 7.23 -13.28
N HIS A 117 -6.58 7.69 -12.29
CA HIS A 117 -7.13 6.87 -11.21
C HIS A 117 -8.01 5.76 -11.77
N ASP A 118 -8.97 6.09 -12.63
CA ASP A 118 -9.87 5.11 -13.26
C ASP A 118 -9.13 4.11 -14.16
N GLN A 119 -8.12 4.54 -14.91
CA GLN A 119 -7.25 3.66 -15.69
C GLN A 119 -6.34 2.77 -14.84
N ALA A 120 -6.07 3.15 -13.59
CA ALA A 120 -5.27 2.40 -12.63
C ALA A 120 -6.10 1.41 -11.77
N LEU A 121 -7.36 1.13 -12.11
CA LEU A 121 -8.25 0.24 -11.34
C LEU A 121 -7.66 -1.17 -11.08
N ARG A 122 -6.82 -1.70 -11.98
CA ARG A 122 -6.15 -3.01 -11.82
C ARG A 122 -4.91 -2.98 -10.92
N ASP A 123 -4.44 -1.78 -10.62
CA ASP A 123 -3.25 -1.49 -9.84
C ASP A 123 -3.63 -0.84 -8.49
N SER A 124 -4.81 -1.16 -7.97
CA SER A 124 -5.23 -0.81 -6.61
C SER A 124 -4.33 -1.49 -5.58
N CYS A 125 -4.36 -0.95 -4.35
CA CYS A 125 -3.59 -1.50 -3.24
C CYS A 125 -4.10 -2.89 -2.84
N GLU A 126 -3.21 -3.88 -2.78
CA GLU A 126 -3.62 -5.25 -2.41
C GLU A 126 -3.79 -5.40 -0.90
N ALA A 127 -4.96 -5.87 -0.48
CA ALA A 127 -5.27 -6.19 0.91
C ALA A 127 -4.55 -7.49 1.36
N LEU A 128 -3.67 -7.38 2.36
CA LEU A 128 -3.03 -8.52 2.99
C LEU A 128 -4.01 -9.22 3.97
N PRO A 129 -4.15 -10.56 3.95
CA PRO A 129 -5.08 -11.28 4.83
C PRO A 129 -4.60 -11.26 6.29
N ALA A 130 -5.48 -11.59 7.23
CA ALA A 130 -5.16 -11.68 8.65
C ALA A 130 -4.23 -12.87 8.99
N GLY A 131 -3.43 -12.71 10.05
CA GLY A 131 -2.49 -13.73 10.55
C GLY A 131 -1.14 -13.79 9.82
N ASP A 132 -0.97 -12.99 8.78
CA ASP A 132 0.31 -12.78 8.10
C ASP A 132 1.25 -11.89 8.93
N ALA A 133 2.57 -12.01 8.73
CA ALA A 133 3.52 -11.07 9.32
C ALA A 133 3.39 -9.69 8.67
N VAL A 134 3.39 -8.63 9.48
CA VAL A 134 3.34 -7.24 8.99
C VAL A 134 4.61 -6.94 8.17
N LEU A 135 5.78 -7.04 8.78
CA LEU A 135 7.07 -6.95 8.11
C LEU A 135 7.50 -8.34 7.59
N LEU A 136 8.14 -8.41 6.41
CA LEU A 136 8.69 -9.64 5.87
C LEU A 136 10.01 -9.37 5.13
N ASP A 137 11.11 -9.23 5.88
CA ASP A 137 12.46 -8.96 5.31
C ASP A 137 13.01 -10.07 4.40
N GLY A 138 12.50 -11.30 4.55
CA GLY A 138 12.91 -12.42 3.72
C GLY A 138 12.41 -12.26 2.28
N PHE A 139 13.33 -12.34 1.32
CA PHE A 139 13.00 -12.44 -0.10
C PHE A 139 12.35 -13.79 -0.43
N GLN A 140 11.12 -13.77 -0.94
CA GLN A 140 10.30 -14.94 -1.27
C GLN A 140 9.80 -14.88 -2.73
N PRO A 141 9.53 -16.01 -3.39
CA PRO A 141 9.03 -16.02 -4.77
C PRO A 141 7.60 -15.48 -4.91
N HIS A 142 6.79 -15.57 -3.86
CA HIS A 142 5.40 -15.11 -3.83
C HIS A 142 5.14 -14.41 -2.48
N LEU A 143 4.55 -13.21 -2.51
CA LEU A 143 4.12 -12.48 -1.30
C LEU A 143 2.62 -12.59 -1.08
N THR A 144 1.86 -12.82 -2.16
CA THR A 144 0.40 -12.80 -2.22
C THR A 144 -0.12 -13.81 -3.24
N LYS A 145 -1.40 -14.19 -3.14
CA LYS A 145 -2.08 -15.05 -4.13
C LYS A 145 -2.18 -14.41 -5.52
N HIS A 146 -1.95 -13.10 -5.65
CA HIS A 146 -1.91 -12.45 -6.95
C HIS A 146 -0.58 -12.71 -7.68
N ASP A 147 0.52 -12.84 -6.95
CA ASP A 147 1.82 -13.12 -7.56
C ASP A 147 1.80 -14.50 -8.27
N ASP A 148 1.11 -15.50 -7.72
CA ASP A 148 0.88 -16.82 -8.34
C ASP A 148 0.27 -16.74 -9.76
N ARG A 149 -0.49 -15.68 -10.06
CA ARG A 149 -1.18 -15.49 -11.34
C ARG A 149 -0.40 -14.69 -12.37
N GLU A 150 0.47 -13.79 -11.90
CA GLU A 150 1.21 -12.85 -12.76
C GLU A 150 2.59 -13.41 -13.15
N TYR A 151 3.19 -14.25 -12.30
CA TYR A 151 4.54 -14.79 -12.50
C TYR A 151 4.59 -16.15 -13.22
N SER A 152 3.49 -16.63 -13.80
CA SER A 152 3.51 -17.84 -14.66
C SER A 152 4.31 -17.66 -15.96
N GLU A 153 4.59 -16.41 -16.36
CA GLU A 153 5.29 -16.07 -17.62
C GLU A 153 6.58 -15.25 -17.40
N ALA A 154 6.87 -14.79 -16.18
CA ALA A 154 8.01 -13.90 -15.87
C ALA A 154 9.01 -14.52 -14.88
N VAL A 155 10.29 -14.46 -15.24
CA VAL A 155 11.39 -15.15 -14.53
C VAL A 155 11.65 -14.59 -13.12
N SER A 156 11.31 -15.39 -12.10
CA SER A 156 11.99 -15.53 -10.80
C SER A 156 12.50 -14.25 -10.12
N ALA A 157 11.69 -13.18 -10.06
CA ALA A 157 11.98 -12.04 -9.20
C ALA A 157 11.58 -12.40 -7.76
N LEU A 158 12.55 -12.50 -6.85
CA LEU A 158 12.23 -12.66 -5.43
C LEU A 158 11.75 -11.31 -4.90
N SER A 159 10.74 -11.32 -4.03
CA SER A 159 10.14 -10.12 -3.47
C SER A 159 10.11 -10.18 -1.94
N THR A 160 10.32 -9.04 -1.29
CA THR A 160 10.11 -8.78 0.15
C THR A 160 9.08 -7.65 0.28
N ARG A 161 8.43 -7.48 1.44
CA ARG A 161 7.52 -6.36 1.70
C ARG A 161 7.96 -5.58 2.95
N ARG A 162 7.90 -4.24 2.86
CA ARG A 162 8.26 -3.32 3.95
C ARG A 162 7.24 -2.20 4.11
N PRO A 163 6.93 -1.79 5.36
CA PRO A 163 6.21 -0.55 5.66
C PRO A 163 6.83 0.69 5.02
N ILE A 164 6.02 1.72 4.81
CA ILE A 164 6.46 3.01 4.27
C ILE A 164 5.82 4.19 5.00
N PHE A 165 4.55 4.03 5.36
CA PHE A 165 3.81 4.95 6.21
C PHE A 165 2.63 4.23 6.84
N THR A 166 2.15 4.79 7.93
CA THR A 166 1.04 4.27 8.74
C THR A 166 -0.07 5.30 8.83
N VAL A 167 -1.31 4.82 8.87
CA VAL A 167 -2.52 5.64 8.99
C VAL A 167 -3.24 5.27 10.29
N GLY A 168 -3.22 6.19 11.24
CA GLY A 168 -4.05 6.15 12.45
C GLY A 168 -5.45 6.66 12.16
N LEU A 169 -6.46 6.07 12.79
CA LEU A 169 -7.86 6.49 12.68
C LEU A 169 -8.34 6.98 14.04
N ASP A 170 -8.84 8.20 14.15
CA ASP A 170 -9.33 8.78 15.40
C ASP A 170 -10.65 9.55 15.15
N MET A 171 -11.29 10.04 16.21
CA MET A 171 -12.56 10.77 16.16
C MET A 171 -12.53 11.97 17.09
N PHE A 172 -13.01 13.14 16.64
CA PHE A 172 -13.13 14.30 17.52
C PHE A 172 -14.06 14.00 18.71
N SER A 173 -13.76 14.54 19.89
CA SER A 173 -14.51 14.25 21.12
C SER A 173 -15.99 14.67 21.09
N ILE A 174 -16.42 15.45 20.09
CA ILE A 174 -17.84 15.72 19.81
C ILE A 174 -18.51 14.58 19.03
N ASP A 175 -17.81 13.99 18.06
CA ASP A 175 -18.29 12.87 17.26
C ASP A 175 -18.33 11.57 18.10
N GLN A 176 -17.35 11.38 18.99
CA GLN A 176 -17.34 10.28 19.96
C GLN A 176 -18.61 10.25 20.84
N LYS A 177 -19.19 11.42 21.17
CA LYS A 177 -20.43 11.53 21.97
C LYS A 177 -21.69 11.16 21.18
N ASN A 178 -21.63 11.22 19.85
CA ASN A 178 -22.73 10.90 18.95
C ASN A 178 -22.75 9.42 18.54
N LEU A 179 -21.76 8.63 18.97
CA LEU A 179 -21.69 7.20 18.67
C LEU A 179 -22.84 6.42 19.33
N PRO A 180 -23.34 5.34 18.70
CA PRO A 180 -24.43 4.55 19.26
C PRO A 180 -24.02 3.84 20.56
N THR A 181 -24.89 3.85 21.57
CA THR A 181 -24.60 3.33 22.92
C THR A 181 -24.08 1.90 22.94
N LEU A 182 -24.53 1.03 22.02
CA LEU A 182 -24.14 -0.39 21.98
C LEU A 182 -22.84 -0.65 21.21
N SER A 183 -22.52 0.14 20.20
CA SER A 183 -21.35 -0.08 19.31
C SER A 183 -20.20 0.90 19.55
N GLY A 184 -20.47 2.08 20.12
CA GLY A 184 -19.50 3.15 20.31
C GLY A 184 -18.24 2.75 21.07
N ARG A 185 -18.37 1.98 22.16
CA ARG A 185 -17.19 1.47 22.90
C ARG A 185 -16.32 0.55 22.03
N SER A 186 -16.93 -0.29 21.21
CA SER A 186 -16.21 -1.20 20.30
C SER A 186 -15.54 -0.42 19.16
N ILE A 187 -16.21 0.60 18.63
CA ILE A 187 -15.65 1.52 17.62
C ILE A 187 -14.42 2.23 18.18
N LEU A 188 -14.54 2.94 19.30
CA LEU A 188 -13.42 3.65 19.91
C LEU A 188 -12.27 2.70 20.29
N SER A 189 -12.59 1.54 20.86
CA SER A 189 -11.57 0.52 21.18
C SER A 189 -10.86 0.00 19.92
N TYR A 190 -11.54 -0.09 18.78
CA TYR A 190 -10.93 -0.51 17.52
C TYR A 190 -9.98 0.57 16.98
N LEU A 191 -10.44 1.82 16.93
CA LEU A 191 -9.65 2.98 16.49
C LEU A 191 -8.38 3.19 17.33
N GLN A 192 -8.49 3.02 18.65
CA GLN A 192 -7.38 3.14 19.60
C GLN A 192 -6.43 1.93 19.63
N SER A 193 -6.77 0.82 18.96
CA SER A 193 -5.97 -0.41 19.00
C SER A 193 -5.32 -0.79 17.68
N ASN A 194 -5.73 -0.19 16.55
CA ASN A 194 -5.30 -0.62 15.22
C ASN A 194 -4.89 0.58 14.34
N TYR A 195 -3.91 0.34 13.48
CA TYR A 195 -3.51 1.24 12.39
C TYR A 195 -3.55 0.50 11.05
N ILE A 196 -3.66 1.26 9.97
CA ILE A 196 -3.46 0.74 8.61
C ILE A 196 -1.99 0.99 8.25
N CYS A 197 -1.31 -0.01 7.70
CA CYS A 197 0.07 0.09 7.22
C CYS A 197 0.07 -0.02 5.69
N LEU A 198 0.58 0.98 4.99
CA LEU A 198 0.90 0.85 3.56
C LEU A 198 2.33 0.33 3.41
N GLN A 199 2.51 -0.59 2.46
CA GLN A 199 3.74 -1.34 2.22
C GLN A 199 4.09 -1.36 0.72
N VAL A 200 5.38 -1.34 0.40
CA VAL A 200 5.86 -1.68 -0.95
C VAL A 200 6.44 -3.08 -0.98
N ARG A 201 6.34 -3.71 -2.16
CA ARG A 201 7.13 -4.88 -2.50
C ARG A 201 8.47 -4.39 -3.05
N ILE A 202 9.58 -4.81 -2.46
CA ILE A 202 10.92 -4.63 -3.01
C ILE A 202 11.28 -5.92 -3.74
N GLN A 203 11.76 -5.83 -4.98
CA GLN A 203 12.12 -6.96 -5.81
C GLN A 203 13.63 -7.05 -5.98
N LYS A 204 14.14 -8.29 -5.97
CA LYS A 204 15.51 -8.67 -6.31
C LYS A 204 15.47 -9.55 -7.55
N LYS A 205 16.21 -9.16 -8.58
CA LYS A 205 16.34 -9.95 -9.80
C LYS A 205 17.24 -11.16 -9.53
N ALA A 206 16.85 -12.35 -9.97
CA ALA A 206 17.69 -13.54 -9.82
C ALA A 206 19.10 -13.31 -10.43
N GLY A 207 20.14 -13.62 -9.64
CA GLY A 207 21.55 -13.42 -10.02
C GLY A 207 22.05 -11.98 -9.99
N SER A 208 21.30 -11.03 -9.43
CA SER A 208 21.72 -9.64 -9.21
C SER A 208 21.43 -9.21 -7.76
N GLU A 209 22.29 -8.36 -7.22
CA GLU A 209 22.07 -7.69 -5.92
C GLU A 209 21.17 -6.46 -6.04
N ASP A 210 20.89 -6.00 -7.26
CA ASP A 210 20.17 -4.76 -7.50
C ASP A 210 18.70 -4.86 -7.08
N LEU A 211 18.35 -4.07 -6.08
CA LEU A 211 16.98 -3.94 -5.60
C LEU A 211 16.20 -2.84 -6.32
N PHE A 212 14.91 -3.07 -6.54
CA PHE A 212 13.97 -2.11 -7.14
C PHE A 212 12.57 -2.26 -6.55
N LEU A 213 11.69 -1.29 -6.74
CA LEU A 213 10.32 -1.37 -6.24
C LEU A 213 9.39 -2.03 -7.26
N HIS A 214 8.42 -2.79 -6.76
CA HIS A 214 7.26 -3.21 -7.53
C HIS A 214 6.23 -2.07 -7.64
N HIS A 215 5.50 -2.03 -8.75
CA HIS A 215 4.49 -1.00 -8.98
C HIS A 215 3.26 -1.12 -8.08
N ARG A 216 2.83 -2.34 -7.68
CA ARG A 216 1.60 -2.53 -6.88
C ARG A 216 1.89 -2.56 -5.37
N PRO A 217 1.36 -1.61 -4.57
CA PRO A 217 1.52 -1.62 -3.12
C PRO A 217 0.69 -2.72 -2.45
N ILE A 218 0.91 -2.90 -1.15
CA ILE A 218 0.16 -3.78 -0.26
C ILE A 218 -0.31 -2.93 0.93
N ALA A 219 -1.49 -3.21 1.47
CA ALA A 219 -1.98 -2.64 2.71
C ALA A 219 -2.42 -3.73 3.69
N CYS A 220 -2.21 -3.48 4.97
CA CYS A 220 -2.69 -4.35 6.03
C CYS A 220 -3.19 -3.55 7.23
N VAL A 221 -4.02 -4.16 8.07
CA VAL A 221 -4.34 -3.63 9.39
C VAL A 221 -3.45 -4.33 10.42
N ALA A 222 -2.82 -3.57 11.29
CA ALA A 222 -2.00 -4.08 12.38
C ALA A 222 -2.46 -3.45 13.71
N LYS A 223 -2.02 -4.04 14.83
CA LYS A 223 -2.28 -3.50 16.17
C LYS A 223 -1.08 -2.70 16.64
N PHE A 224 -1.34 -1.53 17.24
CA PHE A 224 -0.30 -0.74 17.91
C PHE A 224 0.45 -1.58 18.97
N LYS A 225 -0.28 -2.43 19.71
CA LYS A 225 0.26 -3.21 20.81
C LYS A 225 -0.09 -4.69 20.68
N GLY A 226 0.93 -5.55 20.78
CA GLY A 226 0.81 -7.01 20.76
C GLY A 226 1.67 -7.69 19.71
N THR A 227 1.13 -8.73 19.06
CA THR A 227 1.81 -9.47 17.99
C THR A 227 1.83 -8.66 16.70
N GLN A 228 2.98 -8.62 16.00
CA GLN A 228 3.15 -8.03 14.65
C GLN A 228 2.50 -8.89 13.53
N LEU A 229 1.25 -9.28 13.76
CA LEU A 229 0.42 -10.05 12.83
C LEU A 229 -0.76 -9.20 12.35
N THR A 230 -1.05 -9.31 11.06
CA THR A 230 -2.17 -8.61 10.43
C THR A 230 -3.52 -9.01 11.01
N GLN A 231 -4.46 -8.07 10.99
CA GLN A 231 -5.85 -8.24 11.37
C GLN A 231 -6.75 -8.28 10.11
N ASP A 232 -7.98 -8.77 10.25
CA ASP A 232 -8.93 -8.81 9.14
C ASP A 232 -9.32 -7.39 8.70
N LEU A 233 -9.20 -7.14 7.39
CA LEU A 233 -9.74 -5.95 6.74
C LEU A 233 -11.27 -6.07 6.62
N THR A 234 -11.97 -5.06 7.11
CA THR A 234 -13.43 -4.95 6.91
C THR A 234 -13.73 -4.52 5.47
N ALA A 235 -14.89 -4.89 4.93
CA ALA A 235 -15.26 -4.56 3.56
C ALA A 235 -15.19 -3.05 3.26
N GLY A 236 -15.60 -2.20 4.20
CA GLY A 236 -15.49 -0.74 4.07
C GLY A 236 -14.04 -0.25 4.00
N MET A 237 -13.14 -0.82 4.80
CA MET A 237 -11.72 -0.52 4.70
C MET A 237 -11.11 -0.96 3.38
N THR A 238 -11.52 -2.13 2.86
CA THR A 238 -11.10 -2.56 1.52
C THR A 238 -11.52 -1.55 0.45
N SER A 239 -12.75 -1.04 0.50
CA SER A 239 -13.20 0.02 -0.41
C SER A 239 -12.43 1.33 -0.26
N SER A 240 -11.98 1.68 0.95
CA SER A 240 -11.07 2.82 1.16
C SER A 240 -9.66 2.55 0.61
N LEU A 241 -9.19 1.31 0.64
CA LEU A 241 -7.89 0.93 0.05
C LEU A 241 -7.93 0.92 -1.49
N ASP A 242 -9.08 0.62 -2.11
CA ASP A 242 -9.28 0.73 -3.56
C ASP A 242 -9.17 2.17 -4.11
N ASN A 243 -9.21 3.18 -3.23
CA ASN A 243 -8.93 4.58 -3.56
C ASN A 243 -7.43 4.88 -3.66
N TYR A 244 -6.54 4.04 -3.12
CA TYR A 244 -5.10 4.11 -3.36
C TYR A 244 -4.75 3.25 -4.57
N ARG A 245 -4.38 3.90 -5.69
CA ARG A 245 -4.04 3.22 -6.94
C ARG A 245 -2.64 3.60 -7.40
N SER A 246 -1.91 2.65 -7.96
CA SER A 246 -0.59 2.89 -8.52
C SER A 246 -0.69 3.41 -9.94
N LEU A 247 -0.10 4.59 -10.18
CA LEU A 247 0.12 5.07 -11.54
C LEU A 247 1.26 4.30 -12.20
N GLY A 248 2.26 3.89 -11.41
CA GLY A 248 3.40 3.06 -11.81
C GLY A 248 4.73 3.58 -11.26
N MET A 249 5.82 2.97 -11.72
CA MET A 249 7.18 3.41 -11.43
C MET A 249 7.57 4.61 -12.31
N TYR A 250 8.05 5.69 -11.70
CA TYR A 250 8.52 6.87 -12.41
C TYR A 250 9.85 6.59 -13.12
N LEU A 251 9.83 6.65 -14.44
CA LEU A 251 10.97 6.45 -15.33
C LEU A 251 11.06 7.65 -16.29
N PRO A 252 12.11 8.48 -16.21
CA PRO A 252 12.26 9.62 -17.12
C PRO A 252 12.24 9.21 -18.59
N LYS A 253 11.72 10.08 -19.46
CA LYS A 253 11.59 9.81 -20.90
C LYS A 253 12.94 9.37 -21.50
N ASN A 254 12.86 8.43 -22.43
CA ASN A 254 14.01 7.85 -23.17
C ASN A 254 15.00 7.04 -22.31
N GLN A 255 14.80 6.89 -21.00
CA GLN A 255 15.59 5.96 -20.20
C GLN A 255 15.10 4.51 -20.36
N ARG A 256 16.02 3.56 -20.29
CA ARG A 256 15.67 2.12 -20.19
C ARG A 256 15.39 1.78 -18.72
N PRO A 257 14.38 0.94 -18.41
CA PRO A 257 14.11 0.52 -17.04
C PRO A 257 15.24 -0.39 -16.52
N THR A 258 16.00 0.15 -15.57
CA THR A 258 17.03 -0.55 -14.79
C THR A 258 16.57 -0.62 -13.32
N PRO A 259 17.06 -1.59 -12.53
CA PRO A 259 16.75 -1.63 -11.11
C PRO A 259 17.03 -0.33 -10.35
N SER A 260 18.07 0.43 -10.76
CA SER A 260 18.46 1.70 -10.16
C SER A 260 17.48 2.86 -10.42
N ASN A 261 16.81 2.91 -11.58
CA ASN A 261 15.82 3.96 -11.87
C ASN A 261 14.37 3.54 -11.56
N LEU A 262 14.09 2.25 -11.42
CA LEU A 262 12.83 1.71 -10.88
C LEU A 262 12.74 1.78 -9.34
N ARG A 263 13.05 2.96 -8.78
CA ARG A 263 13.08 3.21 -7.32
C ARG A 263 12.17 4.34 -6.86
N THR A 264 11.26 4.79 -7.70
CA THR A 264 10.29 5.83 -7.35
C THR A 264 8.90 5.38 -7.79
N LEU A 265 8.07 4.97 -6.84
CA LEU A 265 6.68 4.58 -7.06
C LEU A 265 5.79 5.81 -6.92
N VAL A 266 4.85 5.98 -7.85
CA VAL A 266 3.83 7.05 -7.80
C VAL A 266 2.46 6.42 -7.62
N LEU A 267 1.80 6.79 -6.53
CA LEU A 267 0.41 6.45 -6.24
C LEU A 267 -0.47 7.69 -6.36
N ILE A 268 -1.74 7.45 -6.60
CA ILE A 268 -2.81 8.43 -6.52
C ILE A 268 -3.81 7.99 -5.46
N HIS A 269 -4.18 8.90 -4.57
CA HIS A 269 -5.21 8.71 -3.55
C HIS A 269 -6.44 9.55 -3.89
N LYS A 270 -7.60 8.88 -3.96
CA LYS A 270 -8.90 9.53 -4.06
C LYS A 270 -9.50 9.70 -2.66
N GLY A 271 -9.55 10.94 -2.18
CA GLY A 271 -10.30 11.33 -0.99
C GLY A 271 -11.63 11.98 -1.34
N GLU A 272 -12.48 12.15 -0.33
CA GLU A 272 -13.67 13.02 -0.40
C GLU A 272 -13.34 14.33 0.32
N GLY A 273 -13.66 15.46 -0.31
CA GLY A 273 -13.58 16.80 0.28
C GLY A 273 -14.95 17.46 0.35
N LEU A 274 -15.13 18.38 1.29
CA LEU A 274 -16.32 19.23 1.38
C LEU A 274 -15.96 20.65 0.91
N ASP A 275 -16.78 21.23 0.04
CA ASP A 275 -16.64 22.65 -0.33
C ASP A 275 -17.29 23.59 0.70
N LYS A 276 -17.31 24.90 0.41
CA LYS A 276 -17.88 25.91 1.32
C LYS A 276 -19.41 25.81 1.47
N GLU A 277 -20.08 25.04 0.62
CA GLU A 277 -21.52 24.76 0.65
C GLU A 277 -21.80 23.36 1.23
N GLU A 278 -20.79 22.75 1.88
CA GLU A 278 -20.82 21.38 2.43
C GLU A 278 -21.11 20.30 1.36
N LYS A 279 -20.83 20.61 0.09
CA LYS A 279 -21.01 19.66 -1.00
C LYS A 279 -19.76 18.80 -1.16
N ALA A 280 -19.97 17.48 -1.14
CA ALA A 280 -18.91 16.51 -1.39
C ALA A 280 -18.37 16.60 -2.82
N PHE A 281 -17.05 16.54 -2.96
CA PHE A 281 -16.33 16.43 -4.22
C PHE A 281 -15.14 15.47 -4.11
N ASP A 282 -14.77 14.84 -5.22
CA ASP A 282 -13.58 13.99 -5.28
C ASP A 282 -12.30 14.83 -5.24
N LYS A 283 -11.41 14.55 -4.28
CA LYS A 283 -10.08 15.15 -4.18
C LYS A 283 -9.01 14.13 -4.57
N TYR A 284 -8.10 14.50 -5.47
CA TYR A 284 -7.02 13.62 -5.93
C TYR A 284 -5.66 14.15 -5.45
N GLU A 285 -5.03 13.42 -4.53
CA GLU A 285 -3.69 13.70 -4.02
C GLU A 285 -2.71 12.63 -4.52
N LEU A 286 -1.42 12.97 -4.56
CA LEU A 286 -0.35 12.09 -5.02
C LEU A 286 0.50 11.63 -3.84
N VAL A 287 0.91 10.36 -3.86
CA VAL A 287 1.89 9.82 -2.92
C VAL A 287 3.09 9.33 -3.70
N PHE A 288 4.27 9.85 -3.36
CA PHE A 288 5.54 9.43 -3.95
C PHE A 288 6.32 8.60 -2.94
N ILE A 289 6.80 7.44 -3.37
CA ILE A 289 7.61 6.55 -2.55
C ILE A 289 8.97 6.43 -3.22
N ARG A 290 9.99 7.05 -2.61
CA ARG A 290 11.37 7.02 -3.08
C ARG A 290 12.15 5.99 -2.28
N ALA A 291 12.82 5.08 -2.97
CA ALA A 291 13.75 4.13 -2.38
C ALA A 291 15.20 4.54 -2.70
N ARG A 292 16.03 4.68 -1.67
CA ARG A 292 17.47 4.91 -1.81
C ARG A 292 18.22 3.63 -1.47
N GLN A 293 19.39 3.43 -2.08
CA GLN A 293 20.30 2.38 -1.62
C GLN A 293 20.83 2.78 -0.24
N ASP A 294 20.77 1.87 0.73
CA ASP A 294 21.48 2.07 2.00
C ASP A 294 22.98 2.19 1.70
N ARG A 295 23.63 3.22 2.27
CA ARG A 295 25.06 3.49 2.04
C ARG A 295 25.97 2.45 2.69
N SER A 296 25.46 1.72 3.67
CA SER A 296 26.15 0.68 4.43
C SER A 296 25.84 -0.74 3.96
N ASP A 297 24.75 -0.93 3.20
CA ASP A 297 24.25 -2.24 2.80
C ASP A 297 23.65 -2.24 1.38
N SER A 298 24.35 -2.85 0.42
CA SER A 298 23.88 -2.99 -0.97
C SER A 298 22.65 -3.90 -1.10
N GLU A 299 22.29 -4.68 -0.08
CA GLU A 299 21.11 -5.52 -0.03
C GLU A 299 19.93 -4.88 0.72
N LYS A 300 19.99 -3.57 1.05
CA LYS A 300 18.87 -2.82 1.64
C LYS A 300 18.52 -1.56 0.87
N LEU A 301 17.21 -1.30 0.78
CA LEU A 301 16.67 0.00 0.39
C LEU A 301 16.12 0.73 1.61
N GLU A 302 16.53 1.99 1.78
CA GLU A 302 15.87 2.96 2.66
C GLU A 302 14.64 3.51 1.94
N LEU A 303 13.50 3.58 2.62
CA LEU A 303 12.22 3.98 2.03
C LEU A 303 11.75 5.33 2.58
N HIS A 304 11.34 6.22 1.68
CA HIS A 304 10.91 7.57 1.98
C HIS A 304 9.55 7.82 1.33
N ALA A 305 8.54 8.18 2.13
CA ALA A 305 7.20 8.52 1.64
C ALA A 305 6.98 10.02 1.65
N PHE A 306 6.39 10.53 0.57
CA PHE A 306 5.94 11.91 0.43
C PHE A 306 4.48 11.90 -0.01
N THR A 307 3.66 12.78 0.54
CA THR A 307 2.26 12.94 0.13
C THR A 307 1.94 14.40 -0.16
N THR A 308 1.12 14.66 -1.16
CA THR A 308 0.62 15.99 -1.41
C THR A 308 -0.64 16.28 -0.58
N THR A 309 -0.86 17.55 -0.27
CA THR A 309 -2.12 18.05 0.32
C THR A 309 -2.58 19.33 -0.38
N ASP A 310 -3.75 19.81 0.04
CA ASP A 310 -4.28 21.13 -0.33
C ASP A 310 -4.37 21.34 -1.85
N ASN A 311 -4.89 20.31 -2.53
CA ASN A 311 -5.01 20.24 -4.00
C ASN A 311 -3.64 20.28 -4.67
N ARG A 312 -2.69 19.52 -4.11
CA ARG A 312 -1.31 19.42 -4.56
C ARG A 312 -0.53 20.73 -4.53
N THR A 313 -0.81 21.60 -3.55
CA THR A 313 -0.05 22.84 -3.32
C THR A 313 1.03 22.69 -2.23
N MET A 314 0.91 21.68 -1.38
CA MET A 314 1.86 21.32 -0.34
C MET A 314 2.35 19.89 -0.54
N LEU A 315 3.61 19.62 -0.19
CA LEU A 315 4.25 18.31 -0.19
C LEU A 315 4.82 18.02 1.20
N HIS A 316 4.36 16.95 1.82
CA HIS A 316 4.78 16.48 3.14
C HIS A 316 5.77 15.34 2.98
N TYR A 317 6.96 15.45 3.56
CA TYR A 317 7.88 14.32 3.73
C TYR A 317 7.53 13.64 5.06
N LEU A 318 7.01 12.42 5.00
CA LEU A 318 6.42 11.75 6.17
C LEU A 318 7.47 11.13 7.10
N ASN A 319 7.18 11.10 8.40
CA ASN A 319 7.81 10.16 9.31
C ASN A 319 7.29 8.75 9.05
N CYS A 320 8.15 7.89 8.51
CA CYS A 320 7.92 6.45 8.52
C CYS A 320 8.29 5.90 9.90
N ASP A 321 7.28 5.66 10.74
CA ASP A 321 7.38 4.63 11.77
C ASP A 321 6.80 3.33 11.19
N GLU A 322 7.61 2.27 11.20
CA GLU A 322 7.19 0.94 10.75
C GLU A 322 6.18 0.29 11.72
N HIS A 323 6.25 0.66 13.01
CA HIS A 323 5.54 0.02 14.13
C HIS A 323 5.13 1.06 15.19
N PRO A 324 4.21 2.00 14.88
CA PRO A 324 3.76 3.02 15.82
C PRO A 324 3.19 2.41 17.12
N ASP A 325 3.48 3.04 18.25
CA ASP A 325 3.05 2.60 19.59
C ASP A 325 1.64 3.12 19.93
N ASP A 326 1.23 4.25 19.35
CA ASP A 326 -0.15 4.73 19.30
C ASP A 326 -0.49 5.55 18.03
N ASN A 327 -1.66 6.22 18.04
CA ASN A 327 -2.22 6.91 16.89
C ASN A 327 -1.45 8.18 16.51
N ASP A 328 -0.83 8.85 17.48
CA ASP A 328 -0.10 10.11 17.25
C ASP A 328 1.31 9.84 16.67
N ASP A 329 1.82 8.61 16.83
CA ASP A 329 3.04 8.13 16.16
C ASP A 329 2.84 7.82 14.66
N CYS A 330 1.59 7.62 14.20
CA CYS A 330 1.32 7.32 12.79
C CYS A 330 1.77 8.44 11.85
N SER A 331 2.24 8.06 10.66
CA SER A 331 2.64 9.00 9.61
C SER A 331 1.51 9.94 9.18
N ILE A 332 0.28 9.43 9.18
CA ILE A 332 -0.96 10.13 8.84
C ILE A 332 -1.98 9.80 9.92
N LYS A 333 -2.71 10.80 10.41
CA LYS A 333 -3.81 10.65 11.36
C LYS A 333 -5.09 11.18 10.75
N THR A 334 -6.06 10.29 10.53
CA THR A 334 -7.33 10.61 9.88
C THR A 334 -8.46 10.69 10.89
N MET A 335 -9.14 11.83 10.94
CA MET A 335 -10.27 12.08 11.84
C MET A 335 -11.58 11.69 11.14
N ILE A 336 -12.18 10.58 11.56
CA ILE A 336 -13.41 10.05 10.94
C ILE A 336 -14.68 10.59 11.61
N HIS A 337 -15.75 10.70 10.84
CA HIS A 337 -17.10 11.01 11.31
C HIS A 337 -18.13 10.10 10.64
N PHE A 338 -19.16 9.70 11.38
CA PHE A 338 -20.25 8.86 10.85
C PHE A 338 -21.46 9.72 10.53
N THR A 339 -21.70 9.93 9.23
CA THR A 339 -22.75 10.80 8.71
C THR A 339 -24.14 10.16 8.77
N LYS A 340 -24.23 8.82 8.67
CA LYS A 340 -25.49 8.07 8.77
C LYS A 340 -25.36 6.83 9.64
N TYR A 341 -26.47 6.49 10.30
CA TYR A 341 -26.64 5.29 11.11
C TYR A 341 -27.87 4.50 10.67
N SER A 342 -27.72 3.18 10.59
CA SER A 342 -28.76 2.21 10.23
C SER A 342 -29.38 1.55 11.46
N HIS A 343 -30.41 0.72 11.25
CA HIS A 343 -31.02 -0.16 12.27
C HIS A 343 -31.35 0.57 13.58
N ALA A 344 -32.26 1.56 13.51
CA ALA A 344 -32.65 2.41 14.63
C ALA A 344 -31.48 3.19 15.31
N GLY A 345 -30.44 3.49 14.54
CA GLY A 345 -29.29 4.26 15.00
C GLY A 345 -28.22 3.45 15.73
N LEU A 346 -28.24 2.11 15.63
CA LEU A 346 -27.33 1.23 16.39
C LEU A 346 -25.98 0.98 15.70
N TYR A 347 -25.93 1.09 14.37
CA TYR A 347 -24.73 0.80 13.57
C TYR A 347 -24.47 1.93 12.59
N PRO A 348 -23.24 2.44 12.47
CA PRO A 348 -22.89 3.36 11.38
C PRO A 348 -23.13 2.68 10.02
N SER A 349 -23.55 3.45 9.04
CA SER A 349 -23.76 2.99 7.66
C SER A 349 -23.00 3.81 6.63
N GLU A 350 -22.63 5.06 6.96
CA GLU A 350 -21.80 5.93 6.13
C GLU A 350 -20.83 6.70 7.02
N SER A 351 -19.65 7.01 6.49
CA SER A 351 -18.58 7.73 7.17
C SER A 351 -17.81 8.62 6.21
N GLU A 352 -17.38 9.77 6.69
CA GLU A 352 -16.53 10.73 5.98
C GLU A 352 -15.23 10.99 6.76
N THR A 353 -14.24 11.57 6.08
CA THR A 353 -13.03 12.13 6.71
C THR A 353 -13.24 13.62 6.95
N ARG A 354 -13.15 14.07 8.20
CA ARG A 354 -13.29 15.49 8.57
C ARG A 354 -11.99 16.27 8.49
N ASP A 355 -10.90 15.63 8.89
CA ASP A 355 -9.57 16.23 9.02
C ASP A 355 -8.51 15.15 8.81
N THR A 356 -7.35 15.56 8.31
CA THR A 356 -6.17 14.68 8.19
C THR A 356 -4.94 15.45 8.64
N GLN A 357 -4.30 14.94 9.68
CA GLN A 357 -3.07 15.47 10.23
C GLN A 357 -1.90 14.61 9.76
N PHE A 358 -0.76 15.25 9.50
CA PHE A 358 0.43 14.58 8.99
C PHE A 358 1.54 14.68 10.02
N ASN A 359 2.20 13.56 10.30
CA ASN A 359 3.41 13.52 11.11
C ASN A 359 4.60 13.67 10.15
N ASP A 360 4.93 14.91 9.82
CA ASP A 360 5.97 15.25 8.85
C ASP A 360 7.37 15.36 9.49
N ARG A 361 8.38 14.92 8.72
CA ARG A 361 9.78 15.33 8.88
C ARG A 361 9.97 16.77 8.45
N SER A 362 9.29 17.15 7.37
CA SER A 362 9.33 18.48 6.77
C SER A 362 8.21 18.67 5.75
N GLU A 363 7.72 19.91 5.66
CA GLU A 363 6.76 20.36 4.66
C GLU A 363 7.42 21.26 3.62
N TYR A 364 6.94 21.21 2.38
CA TYR A 364 7.41 22.01 1.26
C TYR A 364 6.23 22.56 0.45
N ASN A 365 6.21 23.86 0.21
CA ASN A 365 5.25 24.48 -0.69
C ASN A 365 5.68 24.21 -2.15
N MET A 366 4.75 23.81 -3.02
CA MET A 366 5.09 23.47 -4.41
C MET A 366 5.69 24.64 -5.19
N ALA A 367 5.28 25.89 -4.93
CA ALA A 367 5.89 27.07 -5.56
C ALA A 367 7.34 27.31 -5.09
N ALA A 368 7.69 26.88 -3.87
CA ALA A 368 9.08 26.87 -3.40
C ALA A 368 9.90 25.75 -4.08
N LEU A 369 9.29 24.60 -4.38
CA LEU A 369 9.91 23.53 -5.17
C LEU A 369 10.10 23.93 -6.65
N GLU A 370 9.16 24.70 -7.22
CA GLU A 370 9.31 25.33 -8.54
C GLU A 370 10.47 26.33 -8.53
N SER A 371 10.51 27.25 -7.56
CA SER A 371 11.62 28.21 -7.39
C SER A 371 12.99 27.51 -7.20
N TYR A 372 13.02 26.38 -6.49
CA TYR A 372 14.22 25.54 -6.36
C TYR A 372 14.61 24.90 -7.70
N ALA A 373 13.65 24.34 -8.43
CA ALA A 373 13.88 23.73 -9.74
C ALA A 373 14.43 24.76 -10.76
N GLU A 374 13.86 25.97 -10.80
CA GLU A 374 14.38 27.08 -11.61
C GLU A 374 15.83 27.42 -11.24
N ALA A 375 16.15 27.49 -9.95
CA ALA A 375 17.51 27.75 -9.47
C ALA A 375 18.52 26.63 -9.81
N GLN A 376 18.06 25.39 -10.01
CA GLN A 376 18.87 24.27 -10.53
C GLN A 376 18.92 24.22 -12.08
N GLY A 377 18.24 25.12 -12.78
CA GLY A 377 18.15 25.11 -14.25
C GLY A 377 17.20 24.05 -14.81
N TRP A 378 16.23 23.58 -14.03
CA TRP A 378 15.21 22.62 -14.45
C TRP A 378 13.96 23.34 -14.99
N GLU A 379 14.09 23.91 -16.18
CA GLU A 379 13.03 24.71 -16.85
C GLU A 379 11.70 23.95 -17.01
N ASP A 380 11.77 22.62 -17.09
CA ASP A 380 10.62 21.70 -17.21
C ASP A 380 9.87 21.47 -15.86
N GLY A 381 10.36 22.04 -14.76
CA GLY A 381 9.72 22.01 -13.44
C GLY A 381 10.01 20.76 -12.58
N PRO A 382 9.69 20.80 -11.27
CA PRO A 382 10.14 19.79 -10.30
C PRO A 382 9.61 18.37 -10.61
N LEU A 383 8.37 18.23 -11.10
CA LEU A 383 7.77 16.92 -11.39
C LEU A 383 8.38 16.23 -12.63
N LYS A 384 9.12 16.94 -13.49
CA LYS A 384 9.90 16.35 -14.59
C LYS A 384 11.30 15.90 -14.13
N HIS A 385 11.73 16.38 -12.97
CA HIS A 385 12.99 16.03 -12.30
C HIS A 385 12.76 15.25 -10.99
N LEU A 386 11.60 14.59 -10.86
CA LEU A 386 11.08 14.00 -9.61
C LEU A 386 12.13 13.23 -8.80
N ASN A 387 12.86 12.30 -9.43
CA ASN A 387 13.86 11.49 -8.71
C ASN A 387 14.94 12.35 -8.05
N GLN A 388 15.39 13.42 -8.71
CA GLN A 388 16.41 14.33 -8.20
C GLN A 388 15.83 15.26 -7.12
N VAL A 389 14.61 15.76 -7.32
CA VAL A 389 13.89 16.56 -6.31
C VAL A 389 13.72 15.75 -5.02
N LEU A 390 13.22 14.52 -5.10
CA LEU A 390 13.03 13.65 -3.93
C LEU A 390 14.37 13.32 -3.25
N ASP A 391 15.43 13.02 -4.00
CA ASP A 391 16.76 12.77 -3.41
C ASP A 391 17.34 14.03 -2.74
N ASP A 392 17.10 15.22 -3.29
CA ASP A 392 17.53 16.51 -2.70
C ASP A 392 16.73 16.91 -1.46
N LEU A 393 15.44 16.55 -1.39
CA LEU A 393 14.61 16.68 -0.20
C LEU A 393 15.12 15.76 0.92
N ILE A 394 15.45 14.50 0.60
CA ILE A 394 16.01 13.53 1.55
C ILE A 394 17.40 13.97 2.04
N ASP A 395 18.23 14.52 1.15
CA ASP A 395 19.55 15.07 1.52
C ASP A 395 19.46 16.44 2.24
N GLY A 396 18.27 17.01 2.41
CA GLY A 396 18.06 18.29 3.12
C GLY A 396 18.59 19.53 2.37
N LYS A 397 18.71 19.47 1.04
CA LYS A 397 19.23 20.56 0.20
C LYS A 397 18.18 21.64 -0.12
N VAL A 398 16.91 21.26 -0.07
CA VAL A 398 15.78 22.16 -0.36
C VAL A 398 15.34 22.87 0.93
N PRO A 399 15.14 24.20 0.92
CA PRO A 399 14.60 24.91 2.08
C PRO A 399 13.21 24.39 2.48
N VAL A 400 13.01 24.11 3.77
CA VAL A 400 11.71 23.73 4.32
C VAL A 400 10.77 24.94 4.41
N SER A 401 9.47 24.71 4.27
CA SER A 401 8.46 25.74 4.51
C SER A 401 8.49 26.20 5.97
N PRO A 402 8.32 27.50 6.27
CA PRO A 402 8.11 27.97 7.63
C PRO A 402 6.76 27.47 8.16
N ARG A 403 6.78 26.52 9.10
CA ARG A 403 5.58 25.96 9.73
C ARG A 403 4.66 27.08 10.25
N GLY A 404 3.40 27.11 9.78
CA GLY A 404 2.36 28.00 10.29
C GLY A 404 2.34 29.42 9.70
N SER A 405 2.54 29.58 8.39
CA SER A 405 2.06 30.77 7.66
C SER A 405 0.66 30.47 7.09
N PRO A 406 -0.43 30.97 7.70
CA PRO A 406 -1.81 30.71 7.26
C PRO A 406 -2.23 31.55 6.04
#